data_AF-A0A2A4T4T6-F1
#
_entry.id   AF-A0A2A4T4T6-F1
#
_cell.length_a   1.000
_cell.length_b   1.000
_cell.length_c   1.000
_cell.angle_alpha   90.00
_cell.angle_beta   90.00
_cell.angle_gamma   90.00
#
_symmetry.space_group_name_H-M   'P 1'
#
loop_
_entity.id
_entity.type
_entity.pdbx_description
1 polymer ?
#
loop_
_entity_poly.entity_id
_entity_poly.type
_entity_poly.pdbx_seq_one_letter_code
_entity_poly.pdbx_strand_id
1 'polypeptide(L)'
;MKLNARGLKIRKNILKAGIVLTIFIVFFGVIKQTGYVIDGVYIIKGGELHIESALPNSDVFIDSKKVGRTDAEGVAAYKGLHLGVRGVVVATNDTWPWIMEFESISGEVSTLLPLQVTKKTSMSTLEADNELSDVAKKEFFAYREPSRINPLERVDTKVWIEGTRILTQNGEEVRTIFSSVDEIKNILWFGDRNDAVIVTVAEMVFVLDLRESEVQNFFPIFVGESPQVAKDQVRSRNVFIYDDGKYFHVDI
;
A
#
# COMPACT_ATOMS: atom_id res chain seq x y z
N MET A 1 34.55 -9.39 63.18
CA MET A 1 33.91 -10.22 62.15
C MET A 1 34.70 -10.08 60.85
N LYS A 2 35.62 -11.01 60.53
CA LYS A 2 36.44 -10.94 59.30
C LYS A 2 35.57 -11.37 58.11
N LEU A 3 35.22 -10.44 57.22
CA LEU A 3 34.59 -10.76 55.94
C LEU A 3 35.50 -11.74 55.17
N ASN A 4 34.95 -12.91 54.84
CA ASN A 4 35.64 -13.96 54.11
C ASN A 4 36.13 -13.41 52.74
N ALA A 5 37.43 -13.45 52.49
CA ALA A 5 38.06 -12.93 51.25
C ALA A 5 37.44 -13.51 49.97
N ARG A 6 36.85 -14.72 50.06
CA ARG A 6 36.09 -15.35 48.96
C ARG A 6 34.83 -14.56 48.59
N GLY A 7 34.12 -14.02 49.58
CA GLY A 7 32.92 -13.20 49.37
C GLY A 7 33.22 -11.88 48.67
N LEU A 8 34.38 -11.27 48.95
CA LEU A 8 34.81 -10.03 48.30
C LEU A 8 35.12 -10.23 46.81
N LYS A 9 35.75 -11.36 46.44
CA LYS A 9 36.02 -11.69 45.02
C LYS A 9 34.73 -11.91 44.22
N ILE A 10 33.76 -12.62 44.79
CA ILE A 10 32.46 -12.87 44.15
C ILE A 10 31.72 -11.54 43.89
N ARG A 11 31.64 -10.65 44.90
CA ARG A 11 31.00 -9.33 44.74
C ARG A 11 31.66 -8.48 43.65
N LYS A 12 32.99 -8.49 43.55
CA LYS A 12 33.73 -7.78 42.49
C LYS A 12 33.43 -8.33 41.10
N ASN A 13 33.32 -9.65 40.95
CA ASN A 13 33.01 -10.26 39.66
C ASN A 13 31.57 -9.98 39.23
N ILE A 14 30.61 -10.01 40.17
CA ILE A 14 29.21 -9.63 39.90
C ILE A 14 29.12 -8.17 39.45
N LEU A 15 29.83 -7.25 40.13
CA LEU A 15 29.85 -5.83 39.73
C LEU A 15 30.44 -5.65 38.32
N LYS A 16 31.55 -6.31 38.01
CA LYS A 16 32.16 -6.26 36.68
C LYS A 16 31.21 -6.80 35.59
N ALA A 17 30.57 -7.93 35.85
CA ALA A 17 29.58 -8.50 34.92
C ALA A 17 28.40 -7.54 34.71
N GLY A 18 27.91 -6.91 35.78
CA GLY A 18 26.86 -5.90 35.71
C GLY A 18 27.26 -4.69 34.86
N ILE A 19 28.48 -4.16 35.03
CA ILE A 19 28.99 -3.04 34.22
C ILE A 19 29.08 -3.42 32.74
N VAL A 20 29.64 -4.60 32.43
CA VAL A 20 29.76 -5.08 31.04
C VAL A 20 28.39 -5.24 30.40
N LEU A 21 27.42 -5.83 31.11
CA LEU A 21 26.06 -5.99 30.62
C LEU A 21 25.39 -4.63 30.35
N THR A 22 25.55 -3.65 31.24
CA THR A 22 25.01 -2.30 31.04
C THR A 22 25.62 -1.62 29.81
N ILE A 23 26.94 -1.70 29.64
CA ILE A 23 27.62 -1.14 28.45
C ILE A 23 27.06 -1.79 27.18
N PHE A 24 26.85 -3.11 27.21
CA PHE A 24 26.29 -3.84 26.07
C PHE A 24 24.87 -3.37 25.76
N ILE A 25 23.99 -3.28 26.75
CA ILE A 25 22.61 -2.81 26.56
C ILE A 25 22.59 -1.38 26.00
N VAL A 26 23.42 -0.48 26.53
CA VAL A 26 23.52 0.90 26.04
C VAL A 26 24.06 0.93 24.61
N PHE A 27 25.11 0.16 24.31
CA PHE A 27 25.71 0.09 22.97
C PHE A 27 24.69 -0.39 21.92
N PHE A 28 23.97 -1.48 22.20
CA PHE A 28 22.93 -1.99 21.28
C PHE A 28 21.73 -1.05 21.19
N GLY A 29 21.37 -0.37 22.28
CA GLY A 29 20.34 0.66 22.28
C GLY A 29 20.69 1.84 21.37
N VAL A 30 21.93 2.34 21.45
CA VAL A 30 22.43 3.45 20.63
C VAL A 30 22.53 3.05 19.15
N ILE A 31 23.07 1.87 18.84
CA ILE A 31 23.15 1.38 17.44
C ILE A 31 21.77 1.35 16.79
N LYS A 32 20.76 0.87 17.51
CA LYS A 32 19.40 0.81 16.99
C LYS A 32 18.81 2.21 16.72
N GLN A 33 19.19 3.22 17.50
CA GLN A 33 18.73 4.61 17.29
C GLN A 33 19.46 5.33 16.15
N THR A 34 20.72 4.97 15.88
CA THR A 34 21.53 5.62 14.84
C THR A 34 21.26 5.09 13.43
N GLY A 35 20.41 4.06 13.28
CA GLY A 35 20.09 3.45 11.99
C GLY A 35 21.18 2.54 11.44
N TYR A 36 22.10 2.07 12.30
CA TYR A 36 23.10 1.07 11.92
C TYR A 36 22.59 -0.33 12.22
N VAL A 37 22.98 -1.28 11.36
CA VAL A 37 22.68 -2.71 11.50
C VAL A 37 23.95 -3.52 11.50
N ILE A 38 23.91 -4.67 12.16
CA ILE A 38 24.97 -5.66 12.11
C ILE A 38 24.66 -6.59 10.94
N ASP A 39 25.55 -6.65 9.96
CA ASP A 39 25.47 -7.55 8.83
C ASP A 39 26.77 -8.36 8.72
N GLY A 40 26.69 -9.64 9.07
CA GLY A 40 27.86 -10.49 9.29
C GLY A 40 28.76 -9.96 10.42
N VAL A 41 30.01 -9.62 10.07
CA VAL A 41 31.02 -9.06 11.00
C VAL A 41 31.11 -7.53 10.96
N TYR A 42 30.35 -6.89 10.08
CA TYR A 42 30.42 -5.44 9.85
C TYR A 42 29.23 -4.72 10.48
N ILE A 43 29.48 -3.49 10.92
CA ILE A 43 28.44 -2.54 11.29
C ILE A 43 28.29 -1.60 10.09
N ILE A 44 27.13 -1.63 9.45
CA ILE A 44 26.84 -0.84 8.25
C ILE A 44 25.63 0.06 8.52
N LYS A 45 25.50 1.13 7.74
CA LYS A 45 24.31 1.98 7.78
C LYS A 45 23.17 1.20 7.13
N GLY A 46 22.09 0.96 7.87
CA GLY A 46 20.90 0.33 7.30
C GLY A 46 20.19 1.25 6.31
N GLY A 47 19.21 0.71 5.59
CA GLY A 47 18.29 1.52 4.82
C GLY A 47 17.24 2.20 5.71
N GLU A 48 16.48 3.09 5.10
CA GLU A 48 15.36 3.80 5.73
C GLU A 48 14.10 3.66 4.85
N LEU A 49 12.98 3.29 5.47
CA LEU A 49 11.67 3.23 4.81
C LEU A 49 10.81 4.40 5.29
N HIS A 50 10.29 5.18 4.35
CA HIS A 50 9.28 6.20 4.57
C HIS A 50 7.94 5.70 4.03
N ILE A 51 6.91 5.74 4.87
CA ILE A 51 5.52 5.54 4.49
C ILE A 51 4.86 6.91 4.45
N GLU A 52 4.22 7.24 3.33
CA GLU A 52 3.53 8.51 3.14
C GLU A 52 2.10 8.27 2.65
N SER A 53 1.19 9.22 2.96
CA SER A 53 -0.20 9.19 2.51
C SER A 53 -0.97 7.92 2.87
N ALA A 54 -0.57 7.23 3.93
CA ALA A 54 -1.35 6.16 4.51
C ALA A 54 -2.53 6.75 5.31
N LEU A 55 -3.49 5.91 5.68
CA LEU A 55 -4.48 6.29 6.68
C LEU A 55 -3.80 6.48 8.05
N PRO A 56 -4.27 7.45 8.85
CA PRO A 56 -3.74 7.67 10.19
C PRO A 56 -3.83 6.42 11.06
N ASN A 57 -2.83 6.20 11.92
CA ASN A 57 -2.76 5.05 12.84
C ASN A 57 -2.78 3.66 12.17
N SER A 58 -2.39 3.56 10.90
CA SER A 58 -2.22 2.28 10.21
C SER A 58 -1.09 1.47 10.86
N ASP A 59 -1.32 0.19 11.08
CA ASP A 59 -0.28 -0.74 11.54
C ASP A 59 0.68 -1.04 10.38
N VAL A 60 1.99 -0.95 10.66
CA VAL A 60 3.05 -1.26 9.69
C VAL A 60 3.81 -2.50 10.15
N PHE A 61 3.94 -3.45 9.23
CA PHE A 61 4.70 -4.67 9.41
C PHE A 61 5.83 -4.71 8.37
N ILE A 62 7.03 -5.08 8.81
CA ILE A 62 8.19 -5.31 7.94
C ILE A 62 8.65 -6.74 8.21
N ASP A 63 8.69 -7.56 7.16
CA ASP A 63 8.99 -9.00 7.20
C ASP A 63 8.14 -9.75 8.24
N SER A 64 6.83 -9.56 8.12
CA SER A 64 5.81 -10.15 8.99
C SER A 64 5.88 -9.74 10.47
N LYS A 65 6.74 -8.78 10.83
CA LYS A 65 6.84 -8.26 12.20
C LYS A 65 6.28 -6.84 12.28
N LYS A 66 5.38 -6.61 13.24
CA LYS A 66 4.87 -5.27 13.53
C LYS A 66 6.01 -4.37 14.02
N VAL A 67 6.29 -3.31 13.28
CA VAL A 67 7.37 -2.35 13.61
C VAL A 67 6.85 -1.06 14.21
N GLY A 68 5.60 -0.68 13.91
CA GLY A 68 5.01 0.54 14.45
C GLY A 68 3.66 0.86 13.84
N ARG A 69 3.33 2.16 13.86
CA ARG A 69 2.14 2.74 13.25
C ARG A 69 2.49 4.03 12.50
N THR A 70 1.65 4.42 11.57
CA THR A 70 1.64 5.78 11.01
C THR A 70 1.09 6.78 12.04
N ASP A 71 1.53 8.03 11.93
CA ASP A 71 1.10 9.13 12.78
C ASP A 71 -0.30 9.66 12.39
N ALA A 72 -0.66 10.85 12.88
CA ALA A 72 -1.95 11.47 12.61
C ALA A 72 -2.06 11.96 11.16
N GLU A 73 -0.93 12.21 10.51
CA GLU A 73 -0.80 12.65 9.12
C GLU A 73 -0.66 11.47 8.15
N GLY A 74 -0.62 10.23 8.66
CA GLY A 74 -0.46 9.04 7.83
C GLY A 74 0.98 8.80 7.39
N VAL A 75 1.95 9.32 8.13
CA VAL A 75 3.38 9.20 7.85
C VAL A 75 4.06 8.27 8.86
N ALA A 76 5.07 7.53 8.42
CA ALA A 76 5.97 6.79 9.31
C ALA A 76 7.37 6.68 8.71
N ALA A 77 8.40 6.64 9.56
CA ALA A 77 9.78 6.41 9.14
C ALA A 77 10.44 5.31 9.98
N TYR A 78 11.07 4.34 9.31
CA TYR A 78 11.76 3.22 9.94
C TYR A 78 13.21 3.16 9.48
N LYS A 79 14.14 3.44 10.40
CA LYS A 79 15.59 3.48 10.17
C LYS A 79 16.26 2.18 10.60
N GLY A 80 17.43 1.90 10.03
CA GLY A 80 18.23 0.73 10.40
C GLY A 80 17.58 -0.56 9.92
N LEU A 81 17.07 -0.54 8.70
CA LEU A 81 16.58 -1.75 8.04
C LEU A 81 17.77 -2.55 7.50
N HIS A 82 17.67 -3.88 7.62
CA HIS A 82 18.63 -4.77 6.98
C HIS A 82 18.52 -4.64 5.46
N LEU A 83 19.66 -4.70 4.77
CA LEU A 83 19.74 -4.51 3.33
C LEU A 83 19.10 -5.65 2.55
N GLY A 84 18.73 -5.37 1.29
CA GLY A 84 18.12 -6.33 0.36
C GLY A 84 16.61 -6.14 0.19
N VAL A 85 15.96 -7.07 -0.52
CA VAL A 85 14.51 -7.05 -0.75
C VAL A 85 13.77 -7.39 0.55
N ARG A 86 12.80 -6.54 0.91
CA ARG A 86 12.00 -6.64 2.15
C ARG A 86 10.53 -6.55 1.82
N GLY A 87 9.70 -7.28 2.58
CA GLY A 87 8.25 -7.17 2.49
C GLY A 87 7.72 -6.14 3.49
N VAL A 88 6.84 -5.25 3.05
CA VAL A 88 6.06 -4.36 3.90
C VAL A 88 4.57 -4.67 3.79
N VAL A 89 3.88 -4.60 4.92
CA VAL A 89 2.41 -4.61 4.98
C VAL A 89 1.94 -3.38 5.73
N VAL A 90 1.02 -2.64 5.13
CA VAL A 90 0.34 -1.50 5.77
C VAL A 90 -1.15 -1.79 5.84
N ALA A 91 -1.72 -1.79 7.04
CA ALA A 91 -3.10 -2.19 7.25
C ALA A 91 -3.79 -1.41 8.37
N THR A 92 -5.11 -1.27 8.25
CA THR A 92 -5.99 -0.90 9.36
C THR A 92 -7.02 -2.00 9.57
N ASN A 93 -7.86 -1.87 10.61
CA ASN A 93 -8.99 -2.78 10.78
C ASN A 93 -10.01 -2.65 9.64
N ASP A 94 -10.19 -1.44 9.12
CA ASP A 94 -11.27 -1.08 8.21
C ASP A 94 -10.85 -1.08 6.73
N THR A 95 -9.57 -1.29 6.43
CA THR A 95 -9.05 -1.40 5.06
C THR A 95 -8.48 -2.76 4.76
N TRP A 96 -8.43 -3.10 3.48
CA TRP A 96 -7.63 -4.21 3.00
C TRP A 96 -6.14 -3.97 3.30
N PRO A 97 -5.37 -5.00 3.66
CA PRO A 97 -3.92 -4.88 3.81
C PRO A 97 -3.28 -4.59 2.47
N TRP A 98 -2.42 -3.58 2.41
CA TRP A 98 -1.57 -3.31 1.27
C TRP A 98 -0.21 -3.97 1.48
N ILE A 99 0.23 -4.79 0.52
CA ILE A 99 1.45 -5.58 0.61
C ILE A 99 2.38 -5.16 -0.53
N MET A 100 3.65 -4.90 -0.23
CA MET A 100 4.61 -4.49 -1.24
C MET A 100 6.01 -4.99 -0.88
N GLU A 101 6.83 -5.24 -1.89
CA GLU A 101 8.26 -5.44 -1.71
C GLU A 101 9.03 -4.18 -2.05
N PHE A 102 10.11 -3.92 -1.33
CA PHE A 102 11.03 -2.82 -1.63
C PHE A 102 12.47 -3.24 -1.39
N GLU A 103 13.39 -2.63 -2.12
CA GLU A 103 14.82 -2.82 -1.91
C GLU A 103 15.35 -1.84 -0.86
N SER A 104 15.92 -2.37 0.22
CA SER A 104 16.58 -1.58 1.26
C SER A 104 18.07 -1.44 0.93
N ILE A 105 18.48 -0.21 0.60
CA ILE A 105 19.87 0.12 0.22
C ILE A 105 20.55 0.90 1.35
N SER A 106 21.85 0.65 1.54
CA SER A 106 22.64 1.22 2.64
C SER A 106 22.62 2.74 2.64
N GLY A 107 21.95 3.33 3.61
CA GLY A 107 21.91 4.77 3.81
C GLY A 107 20.98 5.53 2.87
N GLU A 108 20.25 4.85 2.00
CA GLU A 108 19.20 5.41 1.14
C GLU A 108 17.83 5.38 1.83
N VAL A 109 16.92 6.20 1.31
CA VAL A 109 15.53 6.30 1.76
C VAL A 109 14.62 5.76 0.66
N SER A 110 13.85 4.72 0.97
CA SER A 110 12.78 4.22 0.12
C SER A 110 11.46 4.85 0.57
N THR A 111 10.76 5.57 -0.30
CA THR A 111 9.44 6.14 0.01
C THR A 111 8.34 5.31 -0.65
N LEU A 112 7.35 4.89 0.13
CA LEU A 112 6.19 4.13 -0.34
C LEU A 112 4.89 4.88 -0.02
N LEU A 113 3.95 4.80 -0.95
CA LEU A 113 2.60 5.37 -0.83
C LEU A 113 1.57 4.24 -0.81
N PRO A 114 1.20 3.69 0.37
CA PRO A 114 0.28 2.56 0.44
C PRO A 114 -1.06 2.84 -0.26
N LEU A 115 -1.62 1.83 -0.92
CA LEU A 115 -2.96 1.89 -1.50
C LEU A 115 -3.94 1.27 -0.50
N GLN A 116 -4.68 2.11 0.23
CA GLN A 116 -5.61 1.66 1.27
C GLN A 116 -7.06 1.88 0.87
N VAL A 117 -7.74 0.78 0.58
CA VAL A 117 -9.14 0.74 0.17
C VAL A 117 -9.99 0.20 1.31
N THR A 118 -11.12 0.88 1.59
CA THR A 118 -12.02 0.49 2.68
C THR A 118 -12.69 -0.86 2.39
N LYS A 119 -12.85 -1.70 3.43
CA LYS A 119 -13.58 -2.98 3.34
C LYS A 119 -15.08 -2.78 3.27
N LYS A 120 -15.57 -1.66 3.81
CA LYS A 120 -16.98 -1.27 3.85
C LYS A 120 -17.13 0.01 3.06
N THR A 121 -17.60 -0.13 1.82
CA THR A 121 -17.97 1.01 0.98
C THR A 121 -19.31 1.56 1.42
N SER A 122 -19.43 2.88 1.52
CA SER A 122 -20.73 3.53 1.72
C SER A 122 -21.43 3.62 0.36
N MET A 123 -22.65 3.10 0.28
CA MET A 123 -23.41 3.04 -0.96
C MET A 123 -24.79 3.66 -0.77
N SER A 124 -25.19 4.50 -1.72
CA SER A 124 -26.56 4.99 -1.85
C SER A 124 -27.09 4.70 -3.24
N THR A 125 -28.35 4.28 -3.33
CA THR A 125 -29.05 4.16 -4.60
C THR A 125 -29.42 5.56 -5.10
N LEU A 126 -29.20 5.81 -6.39
CA LEU A 126 -29.59 7.05 -7.05
C LEU A 126 -30.99 6.91 -7.65
N GLU A 127 -31.94 7.66 -7.11
CA GLU A 127 -33.29 7.76 -7.66
C GLU A 127 -33.28 8.37 -9.06
N ALA A 128 -34.27 8.01 -9.89
CA ALA A 128 -34.29 8.39 -11.30
C ALA A 128 -34.39 9.91 -11.55
N ASP A 129 -34.94 10.66 -10.58
CA ASP A 129 -35.13 12.11 -10.59
C ASP A 129 -33.99 12.90 -9.93
N ASN A 130 -32.94 12.21 -9.47
CA ASN A 130 -31.77 12.84 -8.86
C ASN A 130 -30.81 13.39 -9.92
N GLU A 131 -30.33 14.62 -9.77
CA GLU A 131 -29.31 15.24 -10.64
C GLU A 131 -28.05 14.36 -10.79
N LEU A 132 -27.62 13.69 -9.73
CA LEU A 132 -26.49 12.74 -9.77
C LEU A 132 -26.79 11.53 -10.66
N SER A 133 -28.05 11.10 -10.78
CA SER A 133 -28.46 10.01 -11.69
C SER A 133 -28.22 10.41 -13.14
N ASP A 134 -28.53 11.66 -13.50
CA ASP A 134 -28.29 12.16 -14.86
C ASP A 134 -26.80 12.35 -15.17
N VAL A 135 -26.01 12.79 -14.19
CA VAL A 135 -24.54 12.82 -14.29
C VAL A 135 -23.99 11.41 -14.50
N ALA A 136 -24.43 10.43 -13.70
CA ALA A 136 -24.00 9.04 -13.83
C ALA A 136 -24.32 8.50 -15.24
N LYS A 137 -25.57 8.63 -15.70
CA LYS A 137 -25.99 8.21 -17.06
C LYS A 137 -25.08 8.81 -18.15
N LYS A 138 -24.76 10.10 -18.02
CA LYS A 138 -23.88 10.80 -18.97
C LYS A 138 -22.48 10.22 -18.97
N GLU A 139 -21.91 9.97 -17.79
CA GLU A 139 -20.55 9.41 -17.66
C GLU A 139 -20.48 7.96 -18.22
N PHE A 140 -21.49 7.13 -17.95
CA PHE A 140 -21.59 5.79 -18.55
C PHE A 140 -21.70 5.84 -20.08
N PHE A 141 -22.52 6.74 -20.63
CA PHE A 141 -22.64 6.92 -22.08
C PHE A 141 -21.34 7.46 -22.72
N ALA A 142 -20.58 8.26 -21.99
CA ALA A 142 -19.32 8.83 -22.43
C ALA A 142 -18.15 7.85 -22.36
N TYR A 143 -18.27 6.73 -21.63
CA TYR A 143 -17.20 5.76 -21.49
C TYR A 143 -16.74 5.21 -22.84
N ARG A 144 -15.43 5.15 -23.03
CA ARG A 144 -14.78 4.51 -24.17
C ARG A 144 -13.70 3.60 -23.62
N GLU A 145 -13.69 2.35 -24.08
CA GLU A 145 -12.65 1.40 -23.67
C GLU A 145 -11.26 1.96 -24.02
N PRO A 146 -10.36 2.08 -23.03
CA PRO A 146 -9.01 2.55 -23.26
C PRO A 146 -8.25 1.56 -24.15
N SER A 147 -7.69 2.08 -25.24
CA SER A 147 -6.92 1.30 -26.22
C SER A 147 -5.50 1.83 -26.30
N ARG A 148 -4.60 1.09 -26.96
CA ARG A 148 -3.21 1.54 -27.16
C ARG A 148 -3.11 2.92 -27.83
N ILE A 149 -4.06 3.26 -28.69
CA ILE A 149 -4.09 4.55 -29.43
C ILE A 149 -4.74 5.65 -28.59
N ASN A 150 -5.65 5.29 -27.67
CA ASN A 150 -6.31 6.21 -26.76
C ASN A 150 -6.30 5.62 -25.32
N PRO A 151 -5.14 5.60 -24.65
CA PRO A 151 -5.00 5.00 -23.33
C PRO A 151 -5.57 5.95 -22.25
N LEU A 152 -5.81 5.42 -21.06
CA LEU A 152 -5.87 6.24 -19.86
C LEU A 152 -4.47 6.75 -19.57
N GLU A 153 -4.30 8.06 -19.46
CA GLU A 153 -3.00 8.67 -19.20
C GLU A 153 -3.05 9.50 -17.92
N ARG A 154 -2.03 9.35 -17.07
CA ARG A 154 -1.84 10.17 -15.88
C ARG A 154 -0.37 10.25 -15.52
N VAL A 155 0.15 11.48 -15.44
CA VAL A 155 1.58 11.76 -15.25
C VAL A 155 2.40 11.07 -16.34
N ASP A 156 3.13 10.02 -16.02
CA ASP A 156 4.02 9.24 -16.89
C ASP A 156 3.51 7.81 -17.14
N THR A 157 2.33 7.47 -16.61
CA THR A 157 1.70 6.16 -16.74
C THR A 157 0.57 6.18 -17.75
N LYS A 158 0.62 5.24 -18.70
CA LYS A 158 -0.47 4.94 -19.63
C LYS A 158 -1.05 3.57 -19.32
N VAL A 159 -2.37 3.42 -19.40
CA VAL A 159 -3.08 2.16 -19.14
C VAL A 159 -4.09 1.91 -20.24
N TRP A 160 -4.12 0.69 -20.78
CA TRP A 160 -5.13 0.29 -21.76
C TRP A 160 -5.50 -1.19 -21.65
N ILE A 161 -6.57 -1.58 -22.32
CA ILE A 161 -7.06 -2.95 -22.38
C ILE A 161 -6.69 -3.55 -23.74
N GLU A 162 -6.25 -4.81 -23.75
CA GLU A 162 -6.17 -5.66 -24.95
C GLU A 162 -6.85 -7.01 -24.67
N GLY A 163 -8.12 -7.12 -25.06
CA GLY A 163 -8.94 -8.30 -24.78
C GLY A 163 -9.17 -8.46 -23.27
N THR A 164 -8.63 -9.52 -22.67
CA THR A 164 -8.77 -9.78 -21.23
C THR A 164 -7.56 -9.34 -20.40
N ARG A 165 -6.68 -8.50 -20.97
CA ARG A 165 -5.45 -8.04 -20.34
C ARG A 165 -5.47 -6.54 -20.10
N ILE A 166 -4.93 -6.11 -18.96
CA ILE A 166 -4.60 -4.71 -18.68
C ILE A 166 -3.11 -4.53 -18.87
N LEU A 167 -2.75 -3.61 -19.75
CA LEU A 167 -1.37 -3.22 -20.00
C LEU A 167 -1.09 -1.84 -19.40
N THR A 168 0.12 -1.66 -18.92
CA THR A 168 0.64 -0.36 -18.49
C THR A 168 1.89 -0.01 -19.28
N GLN A 169 2.14 1.29 -19.43
CA GLN A 169 3.39 1.81 -19.96
C GLN A 169 3.91 2.93 -19.07
N ASN A 170 5.16 2.80 -18.62
CA ASN A 170 5.92 3.82 -17.90
C ASN A 170 7.19 4.12 -18.72
N GLY A 171 7.26 5.29 -19.33
CA GLY A 171 8.33 5.59 -20.30
C GLY A 171 8.26 4.69 -21.53
N GLU A 172 9.34 3.95 -21.82
CA GLU A 172 9.41 3.03 -22.96
C GLU A 172 8.93 1.60 -22.63
N GLU A 173 8.75 1.31 -21.34
CA GLU A 173 8.49 -0.04 -20.89
C GLU A 173 7.00 -0.34 -20.88
N VAL A 174 6.60 -1.41 -21.56
CA VAL A 174 5.21 -1.90 -21.63
C VAL A 174 5.11 -3.22 -20.89
N ARG A 175 4.14 -3.34 -19.99
CA ARG A 175 3.94 -4.53 -19.16
C ARG A 175 2.48 -4.95 -19.13
N THR A 176 2.22 -6.24 -18.93
CA THR A 176 0.89 -6.73 -18.57
C THR A 176 0.81 -6.78 -17.05
N ILE A 177 -0.09 -6.00 -16.45
CA ILE A 177 -0.26 -5.94 -14.98
C ILE A 177 -1.37 -6.88 -14.51
N PHE A 178 -2.36 -7.11 -15.36
CA PHE A 178 -3.47 -7.99 -15.02
C PHE A 178 -3.95 -8.77 -16.23
N SER A 179 -4.42 -9.99 -15.98
CA SER A 179 -5.04 -10.85 -16.98
C SER A 179 -6.21 -11.58 -16.33
N SER A 180 -7.32 -11.64 -17.06
CA SER A 180 -8.56 -12.28 -16.65
C SER A 180 -8.96 -13.37 -17.64
N VAL A 181 -9.77 -14.32 -17.17
CA VAL A 181 -10.49 -15.27 -18.04
C VAL A 181 -11.74 -14.63 -18.65
N ASP A 182 -12.37 -13.72 -17.90
CA ASP A 182 -13.54 -12.94 -18.33
C ASP A 182 -13.11 -11.60 -18.96
N GLU A 183 -14.00 -11.05 -19.77
CA GLU A 183 -13.84 -9.73 -20.39
C GLU A 183 -13.80 -8.62 -19.34
N ILE A 184 -12.89 -7.66 -19.55
CA ILE A 184 -12.78 -6.45 -18.73
C ILE A 184 -13.80 -5.45 -19.27
N LYS A 185 -14.84 -5.14 -18.49
CA LYS A 185 -15.94 -4.26 -18.91
C LYS A 185 -15.55 -2.78 -18.85
N ASN A 186 -14.91 -2.37 -17.76
CA ASN A 186 -14.55 -0.98 -17.50
C ASN A 186 -13.22 -0.87 -16.76
N ILE A 187 -12.46 0.18 -17.06
CA ILE A 187 -11.28 0.59 -16.30
C ILE A 187 -11.24 2.12 -16.18
N LEU A 188 -10.90 2.63 -15.00
CA LEU A 188 -10.69 4.06 -14.76
C LEU A 188 -9.68 4.29 -13.63
N TRP A 189 -9.13 5.49 -13.53
CA TRP A 189 -8.18 5.83 -12.47
C TRP A 189 -8.83 5.84 -11.07
N PHE A 190 -8.12 5.32 -10.07
CA PHE A 190 -8.55 5.39 -8.67
C PHE A 190 -8.24 6.79 -8.09
N GLY A 191 -9.28 7.63 -8.04
CA GLY A 191 -9.18 9.02 -7.59
C GLY A 191 -8.10 9.82 -8.29
N ASP A 192 -7.15 10.35 -7.53
CA ASP A 192 -6.04 11.17 -8.05
C ASP A 192 -4.72 10.39 -8.19
N ARG A 193 -4.75 9.08 -7.92
CA ARG A 193 -3.56 8.21 -7.99
C ARG A 193 -3.18 7.86 -9.42
N ASN A 194 -1.89 7.84 -9.72
CA ASN A 194 -1.34 7.37 -11.00
C ASN A 194 -0.86 5.91 -10.95
N ASP A 195 -0.92 5.28 -9.77
CA ASP A 195 -0.45 3.93 -9.52
C ASP A 195 -1.60 2.95 -9.17
N ALA A 196 -2.85 3.33 -9.43
CA ALA A 196 -4.02 2.52 -9.11
C ALA A 196 -5.20 2.77 -10.05
N VAL A 197 -5.89 1.72 -10.44
CA VAL A 197 -7.10 1.77 -11.27
C VAL A 197 -8.25 1.01 -10.63
N ILE A 198 -9.48 1.40 -10.96
CA ILE A 198 -10.69 0.64 -10.67
C ILE A 198 -11.01 -0.17 -11.92
N VAL A 199 -11.21 -1.47 -11.74
CA VAL A 199 -11.46 -2.43 -12.81
C VAL A 199 -12.79 -3.13 -12.56
N THR A 200 -13.55 -3.35 -13.62
CA THR A 200 -14.75 -4.18 -13.59
C THR A 200 -14.58 -5.42 -14.47
N VAL A 201 -14.73 -6.59 -13.88
CA VAL A 201 -14.59 -7.91 -14.52
C VAL A 201 -15.70 -8.81 -14.00
N ALA A 202 -16.41 -9.48 -14.91
CA ALA A 202 -17.55 -10.34 -14.57
C ALA A 202 -18.55 -9.64 -13.61
N GLU A 203 -18.67 -10.14 -12.39
CA GLU A 203 -19.58 -9.69 -11.32
C GLU A 203 -18.90 -8.73 -10.32
N MET A 204 -17.62 -8.39 -10.51
CA MET A 204 -16.82 -7.70 -9.50
C MET A 204 -16.29 -6.36 -9.99
N VAL A 205 -16.33 -5.37 -9.09
CA VAL A 205 -15.57 -4.12 -9.20
C VAL A 205 -14.52 -4.11 -8.10
N PHE A 206 -13.26 -3.85 -8.46
CA PHE A 206 -12.14 -3.82 -7.52
C PHE A 206 -11.11 -2.76 -7.90
N VAL A 207 -10.31 -2.33 -6.92
CA VAL A 207 -9.12 -1.51 -7.16
C VAL A 207 -7.92 -2.41 -7.40
N LEU A 208 -7.16 -2.10 -8.43
CA LEU A 208 -5.94 -2.78 -8.84
C LEU A 208 -4.75 -1.83 -8.66
N ASP A 209 -3.73 -2.27 -7.94
CA ASP A 209 -2.43 -1.59 -7.87
C ASP A 209 -1.67 -1.77 -9.19
N LEU A 210 -1.09 -0.72 -9.74
CA LEU A 210 -0.33 -0.80 -11.00
C LEU A 210 1.16 -1.05 -10.82
N ARG A 211 1.65 -0.99 -9.58
CA ARG A 211 3.08 -1.15 -9.29
C ARG A 211 3.52 -2.59 -9.47
N GLU A 212 4.75 -2.74 -9.91
CA GLU A 212 5.39 -4.04 -10.06
C GLU A 212 5.71 -4.63 -8.70
N SER A 213 5.23 -5.84 -8.47
CA SER A 213 5.45 -6.62 -7.26
C SER A 213 5.22 -8.09 -7.60
N GLU A 214 5.91 -9.00 -6.90
CA GLU A 214 5.58 -10.43 -6.97
C GLU A 214 4.13 -10.69 -6.51
N VAL A 215 3.64 -9.88 -5.58
CA VAL A 215 2.27 -9.91 -5.07
C VAL A 215 1.48 -8.76 -5.65
N GLN A 216 0.54 -9.10 -6.54
CA GLN A 216 -0.41 -8.14 -7.08
C GLN A 216 -1.53 -7.87 -6.07
N ASN A 217 -1.73 -6.60 -5.72
CA ASN A 217 -2.79 -6.19 -4.81
C ASN A 217 -4.11 -5.98 -5.56
N PHE A 218 -5.18 -6.59 -5.03
CA PHE A 218 -6.56 -6.46 -5.51
C PHE A 218 -7.49 -6.16 -4.34
N PHE A 219 -8.32 -5.13 -4.46
CA PHE A 219 -9.18 -4.65 -3.38
C PHE A 219 -10.64 -4.59 -3.84
N PRO A 220 -11.47 -5.59 -3.51
CA PRO A 220 -12.88 -5.59 -3.87
C PRO A 220 -13.61 -4.37 -3.29
N ILE A 221 -14.39 -3.68 -4.13
CA ILE A 221 -15.26 -2.56 -3.74
C ILE A 221 -16.74 -2.88 -3.92
N PHE A 222 -17.10 -3.71 -4.91
CA PHE A 222 -18.49 -4.07 -5.19
C PHE A 222 -18.58 -5.45 -5.84
N VAL A 223 -19.67 -6.18 -5.53
CA VAL A 223 -20.05 -7.43 -6.18
C VAL A 223 -21.53 -7.34 -6.55
N GLY A 224 -21.84 -7.59 -7.82
CA GLY A 224 -23.18 -7.43 -8.41
C GLY A 224 -23.44 -8.46 -9.50
N GLU A 225 -24.43 -8.25 -10.36
CA GLU A 225 -24.77 -9.20 -11.43
C GLU A 225 -24.00 -8.90 -12.73
N SER A 226 -23.96 -7.63 -13.12
CA SER A 226 -23.17 -7.18 -14.26
C SER A 226 -22.78 -5.73 -14.06
N PRO A 227 -21.96 -5.44 -13.03
CA PRO A 227 -21.62 -4.08 -12.71
C PRO A 227 -20.84 -3.42 -13.86
N GLN A 228 -20.98 -2.11 -13.92
CA GLN A 228 -20.12 -1.19 -14.67
C GLN A 228 -19.75 -0.03 -13.75
N VAL A 229 -18.59 0.56 -13.97
CA VAL A 229 -18.12 1.70 -13.17
C VAL A 229 -17.85 2.93 -14.02
N ALA A 230 -18.21 4.10 -13.49
CA ALA A 230 -17.92 5.41 -14.06
C ALA A 230 -17.41 6.37 -12.98
N LYS A 231 -16.62 7.37 -13.39
CA LYS A 231 -16.00 8.33 -12.46
C LYS A 231 -17.01 9.39 -11.99
N ASP A 232 -16.92 9.77 -10.72
CA ASP A 232 -17.49 11.03 -10.23
C ASP A 232 -16.48 12.16 -10.49
N GLN A 233 -16.82 13.07 -11.41
CA GLN A 233 -15.93 14.18 -11.79
C GLN A 233 -15.76 15.21 -10.67
N VAL A 234 -16.66 15.23 -9.69
CA VAL A 234 -16.68 16.23 -8.61
C VAL A 234 -15.88 15.73 -7.41
N ARG A 235 -15.90 14.42 -7.16
CA ARG A 235 -15.27 13.81 -5.99
C ARG A 235 -14.39 12.64 -6.41
N SER A 236 -13.06 12.82 -6.32
CA SER A 236 -12.10 11.81 -6.76
C SER A 236 -12.22 10.48 -6.00
N ARG A 237 -12.72 10.48 -4.77
CA ARG A 237 -12.98 9.26 -3.98
C ARG A 237 -14.38 8.69 -4.14
N ASN A 238 -15.12 9.11 -5.17
CA ASN A 238 -16.44 8.58 -5.43
C ASN A 238 -16.51 7.99 -6.84
N VAL A 239 -17.32 6.96 -6.99
CA VAL A 239 -17.66 6.38 -8.29
C VAL A 239 -19.15 6.17 -8.41
N PHE A 240 -19.61 6.14 -9.64
CA PHE A 240 -20.92 5.63 -9.97
C PHE A 240 -20.80 4.16 -10.37
N ILE A 241 -21.72 3.34 -9.87
CA ILE A 241 -21.86 1.94 -10.29
C ILE A 241 -23.23 1.78 -10.94
N TYR A 242 -23.28 1.15 -12.10
CA TYR A 242 -24.52 0.70 -12.74
C TYR A 242 -24.58 -0.82 -12.64
N ASP A 243 -25.60 -1.35 -12.00
CA ASP A 243 -25.81 -2.79 -11.83
C ASP A 243 -27.30 -3.11 -11.72
N ASP A 244 -27.75 -4.18 -12.38
CA ASP A 244 -29.17 -4.61 -12.43
C ASP A 244 -30.17 -3.44 -12.63
N GLY A 245 -29.93 -2.61 -13.64
CA GLY A 245 -30.83 -1.50 -13.97
C GLY A 245 -30.82 -0.33 -12.98
N LYS A 246 -29.99 -0.36 -11.93
CA LYS A 246 -29.92 0.66 -10.88
C LYS A 246 -28.57 1.38 -10.92
N TYR A 247 -28.59 2.65 -10.52
CA TYR A 247 -27.40 3.44 -10.31
C TYR A 247 -27.11 3.57 -8.82
N PHE A 248 -25.84 3.45 -8.46
CA PHE A 248 -25.34 3.60 -7.11
C PHE A 248 -24.27 4.68 -7.09
N HIS A 249 -24.24 5.47 -6.01
CA HIS A 249 -23.12 6.34 -5.67
C HIS A 249 -22.33 5.68 -4.55
N VAL A 250 -21.04 5.48 -4.79
CA VAL A 250 -20.18 4.71 -3.89
C VAL A 250 -19.00 5.56 -3.46
N ASP A 251 -18.77 5.65 -2.15
CA ASP A 251 -17.60 6.27 -1.52
C ASP A 251 -16.57 5.17 -1.19
N ILE A 252 -15.33 5.34 -1.66
CA ILE A 252 -14.24 4.33 -1.67
C ILE A 252 -13.07 4.69 -0.75
#